data_AF-A0ABD2QNB9-F1
#
_entry.id   AF-A0ABD2QNB9-F1
#
_cell.length_a   1.000
_cell.length_b   1.000
_cell.length_c   1.000
_cell.angle_alpha   90.00
_cell.angle_beta   90.00
_cell.angle_gamma   90.00
#
_symmetry.space_group_name_H-M   'P 1'
#
loop_
_entity.id
_entity.type
_entity.pdbx_description
1 polymer ?
#
loop_
_entity_poly.entity_id
_entity_poly.type
_entity_poly.pdbx_seq_one_letter_code
_entity_poly.pdbx_strand_id
1 'polypeptide(L)'
;MDWLVQVQLYLNQRTETLHLAVMLIDRFTWLEKVENNTYQLLAITAFFVATKYIERFPPKLKALCHLTENAFKPRNVLHFEKTLLRVLDFRMDLALPCHLVPIIVQNMPNMESAEQDTLRRMGAYFLDITLSQNQLVGVPGLHRALAIVILGRICCLGNWSQADESFQLLKQRLGLESELKDAELDIKTVIKCLCSSLNQTQQYILNPKERTPPNHKGAYLKYNNQAYNGIARCEQLIQFDFEFFQSCDQLNDLVHHLCFTS
;
A
#
# COMPACT_ATOMS: atom_id res chain seq x y z
N MET A 1 -2.80 0.61 11.63
CA MET A 1 -1.94 -0.13 10.67
C MET A 1 -0.47 0.26 10.76
N ASP A 2 -0.11 1.53 10.95
CA ASP A 2 1.29 1.99 11.03
C ASP A 2 2.22 1.15 11.91
N TRP A 3 1.77 0.83 13.13
CA TRP A 3 2.51 -0.04 14.05
C TRP A 3 2.83 -1.43 13.45
N LEU A 4 1.92 -2.00 12.66
CA LEU A 4 2.13 -3.31 12.04
C LEU A 4 3.20 -3.27 10.94
N VAL A 5 3.35 -2.12 10.26
CA VAL A 5 4.48 -1.88 9.33
C VAL A 5 5.81 -1.94 10.08
N GLN A 6 5.86 -1.34 11.28
CA GLN A 6 7.05 -1.37 12.13
C GLN A 6 7.35 -2.79 12.63
N VAL A 7 6.32 -3.56 13.01
CA VAL A 7 6.44 -4.98 13.37
C VAL A 7 6.99 -5.81 12.21
N GLN A 8 6.45 -5.64 11.01
CA GLN A 8 6.94 -6.34 9.82
C GLN A 8 8.41 -6.00 9.54
N LEU A 9 8.78 -4.73 9.64
CA LEU A 9 10.16 -4.27 9.45
C LEU A 9 11.10 -4.86 10.51
N TYR A 10 10.73 -4.81 11.79
CA TYR A 10 11.53 -5.34 12.89
C TYR A 10 11.79 -6.85 12.76
N LEU A 11 10.78 -7.60 12.32
CA LEU A 11 10.88 -9.04 12.10
C LEU A 11 11.48 -9.40 10.74
N ASN A 12 11.77 -8.42 9.88
CA ASN A 12 12.25 -8.60 8.51
C ASN A 12 11.41 -9.62 7.70
N GLN A 13 10.09 -9.53 7.82
CA GLN A 13 9.15 -10.38 7.07
C GLN A 13 8.87 -9.79 5.69
N ARG A 14 8.25 -10.53 4.79
CA ARG A 14 7.92 -10.06 3.44
C ARG A 14 6.78 -9.04 3.45
N THR A 15 6.73 -8.21 2.41
CA THR A 15 5.64 -7.23 2.22
C THR A 15 4.31 -7.97 2.04
N GLU A 16 4.30 -9.09 1.34
CA GLU A 16 3.16 -9.99 1.16
C GLU A 16 2.56 -10.44 2.50
N THR A 17 3.40 -10.71 3.51
CA THR A 17 2.95 -11.08 4.85
C THR A 17 2.20 -9.94 5.54
N LEU A 18 2.71 -8.71 5.46
CA LEU A 18 2.03 -7.54 6.00
C LEU A 18 0.70 -7.29 5.28
N HIS A 19 0.70 -7.33 3.95
CA HIS A 19 -0.50 -7.07 3.15
C HIS A 19 -1.57 -8.14 3.36
N LEU A 20 -1.18 -9.40 3.48
CA LEU A 20 -2.09 -10.48 3.86
C LEU A 20 -2.65 -10.23 5.28
N ALA A 21 -1.81 -9.87 6.24
CA ALA A 21 -2.25 -9.59 7.60
C ALA A 21 -3.29 -8.46 7.65
N VAL A 22 -3.05 -7.34 6.96
CA VAL A 22 -4.00 -6.22 6.91
C VAL A 22 -5.31 -6.64 6.25
N MET A 23 -5.25 -7.38 5.14
CA MET A 23 -6.45 -7.91 4.49
C MET A 23 -7.27 -8.82 5.43
N LEU A 24 -6.61 -9.68 6.21
CA LEU A 24 -7.29 -10.52 7.21
C LEU A 24 -7.95 -9.68 8.31
N ILE A 25 -7.29 -8.61 8.77
CA ILE A 25 -7.85 -7.67 9.75
C ILE A 25 -9.09 -6.99 9.18
N ASP A 26 -8.99 -6.39 7.99
CA ASP A 26 -10.08 -5.65 7.36
C ASP A 26 -11.30 -6.55 7.16
N ARG A 27 -11.10 -7.76 6.61
CA ARG A 27 -12.18 -8.74 6.40
C ARG A 27 -12.80 -9.22 7.71
N PHE A 28 -11.99 -9.42 8.76
CA PHE A 28 -12.52 -9.80 10.07
C PHE A 28 -13.38 -8.67 10.64
N THR A 29 -12.90 -7.43 10.60
CA THR A 29 -13.65 -6.26 11.11
C THR A 29 -14.90 -5.93 10.29
N TRP A 30 -14.97 -6.38 9.04
CA TRP A 30 -16.17 -6.29 8.22
C TRP A 30 -17.27 -7.25 8.66
N LEU A 31 -16.88 -8.43 9.16
CA LEU A 31 -17.81 -9.49 9.57
C LEU A 31 -18.15 -9.45 11.06
N GLU A 32 -17.22 -9.01 11.89
CA GLU A 32 -17.32 -9.05 13.34
C GLU A 32 -17.04 -7.69 13.97
N LYS A 33 -17.80 -7.37 15.01
CA LYS A 33 -17.57 -6.16 15.81
C LYS A 33 -16.38 -6.40 16.75
N VAL A 34 -15.38 -5.52 16.67
CA VAL A 34 -14.17 -5.62 17.50
C VAL A 34 -14.13 -4.49 18.52
N GLU A 35 -13.90 -4.86 19.78
CA GLU A 35 -13.71 -3.89 20.86
C GLU A 35 -12.35 -3.17 20.74
N ASN A 36 -12.30 -1.90 21.17
CA ASN A 36 -11.11 -1.06 21.03
C ASN A 36 -9.83 -1.67 21.65
N ASN A 37 -9.97 -2.35 22.79
CA ASN A 37 -8.88 -3.04 23.50
C ASN A 37 -8.38 -4.32 22.80
N THR A 38 -9.12 -4.81 21.79
CA THR A 38 -8.87 -6.11 21.14
C THR A 38 -8.19 -5.96 19.78
N TYR A 39 -8.14 -4.75 19.20
CA TYR A 39 -7.49 -4.53 17.89
C TYR A 39 -6.02 -4.94 17.86
N GLN A 40 -5.25 -4.72 18.93
CA GLN A 40 -3.84 -5.14 18.94
C GLN A 40 -3.71 -6.67 18.97
N LEU A 41 -4.61 -7.39 19.67
CA LEU A 41 -4.67 -8.85 19.65
C LEU A 41 -5.07 -9.37 18.26
N LEU A 42 -6.09 -8.77 17.63
CA LEU A 42 -6.47 -9.10 16.26
C LEU A 42 -5.29 -8.88 15.30
N ALA A 43 -4.60 -7.74 15.39
CA ALA A 43 -3.52 -7.37 14.49
C ALA A 43 -2.35 -8.38 14.54
N ILE A 44 -1.87 -8.73 15.74
CA ILE A 44 -0.79 -9.74 15.87
C ILE A 44 -1.25 -11.15 15.55
N THR A 45 -2.53 -11.46 15.76
CA THR A 45 -3.08 -12.77 15.40
C THR A 45 -3.15 -12.91 13.89
N ALA A 46 -3.67 -11.91 13.19
CA ALA A 46 -3.71 -11.85 11.74
C ALA A 46 -2.31 -11.89 11.14
N PHE A 47 -1.36 -11.16 11.73
CA PHE A 47 0.05 -11.22 11.32
C PHE A 47 0.66 -12.60 11.55
N PHE A 48 0.39 -13.24 12.68
CA PHE A 48 0.86 -14.62 12.94
C PHE A 48 0.31 -15.60 11.91
N VAL A 49 -0.99 -15.54 11.61
CA VAL A 49 -1.61 -16.36 10.55
C VAL A 49 -0.96 -16.11 9.20
N ALA A 50 -0.77 -14.83 8.82
CA ALA A 50 -0.12 -14.47 7.56
C ALA A 50 1.32 -15.00 7.48
N THR A 51 2.10 -14.92 8.57
CA THR A 51 3.47 -15.45 8.58
C THR A 51 3.50 -16.96 8.37
N LYS A 52 2.55 -17.71 8.93
CA LYS A 52 2.47 -19.16 8.70
C LYS A 52 2.06 -19.52 7.27
N TYR A 53 1.32 -18.64 6.60
CA TYR A 53 0.85 -18.86 5.24
C TYR A 53 1.92 -18.50 4.21
N ILE A 54 2.61 -17.38 4.40
CA ILE A 54 3.55 -16.82 3.43
C ILE A 54 4.99 -17.26 3.75
N GLU A 55 5.42 -17.24 5.00
CA GLU A 55 6.85 -17.32 5.32
C GLU A 55 7.34 -18.75 5.42
N ARG A 56 8.54 -19.00 4.87
CA ARG A 56 9.21 -20.30 5.03
C ARG A 56 9.48 -20.63 6.50
N PHE A 57 9.82 -19.60 7.28
CA PHE A 57 10.16 -19.71 8.69
C PHE A 57 9.40 -18.65 9.50
N PRO A 58 8.15 -18.92 9.91
CA PRO A 58 7.38 -17.97 10.68
C PRO A 58 8.04 -17.68 12.05
N PRO A 59 7.91 -16.44 12.58
CA PRO A 59 8.45 -16.10 13.88
C PRO A 59 7.79 -16.90 14.99
N LYS A 60 8.54 -17.15 16.07
CA LYS A 60 7.97 -17.79 17.26
C LYS A 60 6.88 -16.91 17.85
N LEU A 61 5.77 -17.51 18.24
CA LEU A 61 4.64 -16.78 18.83
C LEU A 61 5.02 -15.93 20.05
N LYS A 62 5.99 -16.39 20.86
CA LYS A 62 6.52 -15.61 22.00
C LYS A 62 7.15 -14.27 21.56
N ALA A 63 7.81 -14.23 20.40
CA ALA A 63 8.38 -12.99 19.88
C ALA A 63 7.28 -12.00 19.49
N LEU A 64 6.18 -12.47 18.89
CA LEU A 64 5.02 -11.62 18.58
C LEU A 64 4.35 -11.06 19.84
N CYS A 65 4.17 -11.87 20.89
CA CYS A 65 3.67 -11.40 22.18
C CYS A 65 4.59 -10.36 22.83
N HIS A 66 5.91 -10.52 22.67
CA HIS A 66 6.87 -9.54 23.18
C HIS A 66 6.71 -8.17 22.49
N LEU A 67 6.40 -8.14 21.19
CA LEU A 67 6.16 -6.90 20.45
C LEU A 67 4.90 -6.15 20.89
N THR A 68 3.97 -6.81 21.57
CA THR A 68 2.82 -6.16 22.22
C THR A 68 3.12 -5.80 23.68
N GLU A 69 4.39 -5.65 24.05
CA GLU A 69 4.82 -5.43 25.44
C GLU A 69 4.26 -6.50 26.42
N ASN A 70 4.08 -7.73 25.91
CA ASN A 70 3.46 -8.84 26.64
C ASN A 70 2.02 -8.58 27.13
N ALA A 71 1.29 -7.63 26.53
CA ALA A 71 -0.14 -7.42 26.77
C ALA A 71 -0.98 -8.70 26.56
N PHE A 72 -0.53 -9.59 25.67
CA PHE A 72 -1.18 -10.86 25.38
C PHE A 72 -0.24 -12.04 25.57
N LYS A 73 -0.77 -13.14 26.13
CA LYS A 73 -0.05 -14.41 26.24
C LYS A 73 -0.25 -15.25 24.96
N PRO A 74 0.64 -16.20 24.64
CA PRO A 74 0.49 -17.09 23.49
C PRO A 74 -0.88 -17.77 23.39
N ARG A 75 -1.47 -18.16 24.53
CA ARG A 75 -2.82 -18.74 24.58
C ARG A 75 -3.92 -17.81 24.05
N ASN A 76 -3.79 -16.50 24.26
CA ASN A 76 -4.75 -15.51 23.77
C ASN A 76 -4.71 -15.47 22.24
N VAL A 77 -3.50 -15.43 21.68
CA VAL A 77 -3.28 -15.42 20.23
C VAL A 77 -3.78 -16.71 19.58
N LEU A 78 -3.47 -17.87 20.16
CA LEU A 78 -3.93 -19.16 19.63
C LEU A 78 -5.46 -19.33 19.71
N HIS A 79 -6.09 -18.76 20.74
CA HIS A 79 -7.55 -18.74 20.82
C HIS A 79 -8.15 -17.85 19.73
N PHE A 80 -7.64 -16.62 19.60
CA PHE A 80 -8.13 -15.67 18.61
C PHE A 80 -7.85 -16.13 17.18
N GLU A 81 -6.76 -16.85 16.94
CA GLU A 81 -6.43 -17.46 15.65
C GLU A 81 -7.53 -18.40 15.17
N LYS A 82 -8.06 -19.24 16.07
CA LYS A 82 -9.18 -20.14 15.73
C LYS A 82 -10.43 -19.36 15.37
N THR A 83 -10.73 -18.28 16.10
CA THR A 83 -11.86 -17.39 15.82
C THR A 83 -11.69 -16.71 14.47
N LEU A 84 -10.53 -16.09 14.23
CA LEU A 84 -10.17 -15.42 12.98
C LEU A 84 -10.35 -16.34 11.77
N LEU A 85 -9.75 -17.54 11.82
CA LEU A 85 -9.83 -18.49 10.70
C LEU A 85 -11.25 -19.00 10.46
N ARG A 86 -12.05 -19.22 11.51
CA ARG A 86 -13.46 -19.64 11.40
C ARG A 86 -14.33 -18.56 10.79
N VAL A 87 -14.21 -17.31 11.27
CA VAL A 87 -14.98 -16.17 10.75
C VAL A 87 -14.67 -15.93 9.27
N LEU A 88 -13.41 -16.09 8.87
CA LEU A 88 -12.98 -15.92 7.48
C LEU A 88 -13.23 -17.16 6.60
N ASP A 89 -13.76 -18.24 7.17
CA ASP A 89 -13.99 -19.52 6.50
C ASP A 89 -12.72 -20.06 5.81
N PHE A 90 -11.55 -19.85 6.45
CA PHE A 90 -10.23 -20.21 5.92
C PHE A 90 -9.89 -19.62 4.53
N ARG A 91 -10.67 -18.67 4.01
CA ARG A 91 -10.43 -18.01 2.73
C ARG A 91 -9.31 -16.98 2.87
N MET A 92 -8.11 -17.33 2.43
CA MET A 92 -6.89 -16.50 2.51
C MET A 92 -6.28 -16.21 1.13
N ASP A 93 -6.89 -16.71 0.06
CA ASP A 93 -6.42 -16.82 -1.32
C ASP A 93 -6.78 -15.61 -2.19
N LEU A 94 -6.61 -14.40 -1.67
CA LEU A 94 -6.95 -13.17 -2.39
C LEU A 94 -5.74 -12.54 -3.07
N ALA A 95 -5.95 -12.02 -4.28
CA ALA A 95 -4.96 -11.25 -4.99
C ALA A 95 -4.67 -9.93 -4.23
N LEU A 96 -3.48 -9.86 -3.63
CA LEU A 96 -3.04 -8.67 -2.92
C LEU A 96 -2.52 -7.61 -3.90
N PRO A 97 -2.77 -6.32 -3.66
CA PRO A 97 -2.21 -5.24 -4.49
C PRO A 97 -0.68 -5.30 -4.62
N CYS A 98 0.03 -5.81 -3.60
CA CYS A 98 1.49 -5.98 -3.63
C CYS A 98 1.96 -6.96 -4.71
N HIS A 99 1.13 -7.89 -5.16
CA HIS A 99 1.45 -8.79 -6.28
C HIS A 99 1.18 -8.11 -7.64
N LEU A 100 0.19 -7.23 -7.71
CA LEU A 100 -0.23 -6.56 -8.94
C LEU A 100 0.72 -5.42 -9.34
N VAL A 101 1.19 -4.63 -8.37
CA VAL A 101 2.10 -3.50 -8.65
C VAL A 101 3.34 -3.92 -9.45
N PRO A 102 4.12 -4.96 -9.05
CA PRO A 102 5.27 -5.41 -9.83
C PRO A 102 4.92 -5.88 -11.24
N ILE A 103 3.76 -6.54 -11.43
CA ILE A 103 3.30 -7.00 -12.75
C ILE A 103 3.00 -5.82 -13.66
N ILE A 104 2.28 -4.82 -13.14
CA ILE A 104 1.93 -3.61 -13.90
C ILE A 104 3.21 -2.82 -14.26
N VAL A 105 4.13 -2.64 -13.31
CA VAL A 105 5.42 -1.99 -13.56
C VAL A 105 6.28 -2.75 -14.57
N GLN A 106 6.23 -4.09 -14.57
CA GLN A 106 6.97 -4.91 -15.53
C GLN A 106 6.48 -4.72 -16.98
N ASN A 107 5.18 -4.52 -17.15
CA ASN A 107 4.54 -4.38 -18.46
C ASN A 107 4.48 -2.93 -18.97
N MET A 108 4.89 -1.96 -18.15
CA MET A 108 4.92 -0.55 -18.51
C MET A 108 5.86 -0.33 -19.71
N PRO A 109 5.36 0.23 -20.83
CA PRO A 109 6.17 0.48 -22.02
C PRO A 109 7.11 1.67 -21.82
N ASN A 110 8.12 1.77 -22.70
CA ASN A 110 8.98 2.95 -22.82
C ASN A 110 9.64 3.35 -21.48
N MET A 111 10.19 2.35 -20.78
CA MET A 111 10.89 2.53 -19.50
C MET A 111 12.30 1.95 -19.56
N GLU A 112 13.27 2.72 -19.07
CA GLU A 112 14.61 2.21 -18.79
C GLU A 112 14.62 1.37 -17.50
N SER A 113 15.57 0.45 -17.38
CA SER A 113 15.69 -0.43 -16.20
C SER A 113 15.83 0.34 -14.89
N ALA A 114 16.58 1.44 -14.87
CA ALA A 114 16.79 2.25 -13.67
C ALA A 114 15.51 2.97 -13.23
N GLU A 115 14.73 3.45 -14.20
CA GLU A 115 13.44 4.08 -13.95
C GLU A 115 12.42 3.06 -13.44
N GLN A 116 12.39 1.87 -14.06
CA GLN A 116 11.50 0.78 -13.65
C GLN A 116 11.75 0.33 -12.20
N ASP A 117 13.02 0.27 -11.79
CA ASP A 117 13.40 -0.04 -10.41
C ASP A 117 12.98 1.05 -9.42
N THR A 118 13.08 2.32 -9.83
CA THR A 118 12.61 3.47 -9.04
C THR A 118 11.11 3.43 -8.88
N LEU A 119 10.37 3.20 -9.97
CA LEU A 119 8.91 3.05 -9.97
C LEU A 119 8.46 1.86 -9.10
N ARG A 120 9.17 0.73 -9.15
CA ARG A 120 8.89 -0.44 -8.31
C ARG A 120 9.04 -0.11 -6.81
N ARG A 121 10.10 0.62 -6.44
CA ARG A 121 10.32 1.07 -5.06
C ARG A 121 9.28 2.11 -4.61
N MET A 122 8.94 3.07 -5.48
CA MET A 122 7.86 4.03 -5.21
C MET A 122 6.53 3.31 -5.03
N GLY A 123 6.23 2.34 -5.89
CA GLY A 123 5.01 1.54 -5.81
C GLY A 123 4.89 0.79 -4.49
N ALA A 124 5.98 0.16 -4.02
CA ALA A 124 6.01 -0.49 -2.71
C ALA A 124 5.80 0.51 -1.56
N TYR A 125 6.43 1.70 -1.64
CA TYR A 125 6.25 2.75 -0.65
C TYR A 125 4.80 3.25 -0.60
N PHE A 126 4.23 3.64 -1.73
CA PHE A 126 2.86 4.13 -1.84
C PHE A 126 1.87 3.08 -1.36
N LEU A 127 2.12 1.82 -1.68
CA LEU A 127 1.29 0.73 -1.23
C LEU A 127 1.22 0.65 0.30
N ASP A 128 2.34 0.77 1.01
CA ASP A 128 2.34 0.77 2.47
C ASP A 128 1.71 2.04 3.07
N ILE A 129 1.74 3.18 2.36
CA ILE A 129 0.97 4.38 2.75
C ILE A 129 -0.54 4.09 2.71
N THR A 130 -1.02 3.40 1.66
CA THR A 130 -2.47 3.11 1.51
C THR A 130 -3.04 2.28 2.65
N LEU A 131 -2.22 1.51 3.37
CA LEU A 131 -2.66 0.71 4.52
C LEU A 131 -3.18 1.55 5.69
N SER A 132 -2.78 2.82 5.78
CA SER A 132 -3.23 3.75 6.84
C SER A 132 -4.42 4.63 6.41
N GLN A 133 -4.96 4.42 5.20
CA GLN A 133 -6.02 5.26 4.63
C GLN A 133 -7.38 4.58 4.71
N ASN A 134 -8.18 4.95 5.72
CA ASN A 134 -9.53 4.38 5.91
C ASN A 134 -10.47 4.63 4.72
N GLN A 135 -10.25 5.71 3.95
CA GLN A 135 -11.03 6.04 2.76
C GLN A 135 -10.87 5.02 1.63
N LEU A 136 -9.80 4.20 1.68
CA LEU A 136 -9.50 3.21 0.65
C LEU A 136 -10.03 1.82 0.99
N VAL A 137 -10.68 1.65 2.14
CA VAL A 137 -11.32 0.39 2.52
C VAL A 137 -12.40 0.04 1.49
N GLY A 138 -12.38 -1.19 0.98
CA GLY A 138 -13.31 -1.66 -0.06
C GLY A 138 -12.88 -1.38 -1.49
N VAL A 139 -11.89 -0.51 -1.73
CA VAL A 139 -11.36 -0.28 -3.08
C VAL A 139 -10.72 -1.57 -3.62
N PRO A 140 -11.08 -2.04 -4.83
CA PRO A 140 -10.51 -3.23 -5.44
C PRO A 140 -8.98 -3.16 -5.55
N GLY A 141 -8.32 -4.30 -5.35
CA GLY A 141 -6.86 -4.35 -5.33
C GLY A 141 -6.20 -3.93 -6.64
N LEU A 142 -6.86 -4.21 -7.78
CA LEU A 142 -6.43 -3.76 -9.10
C LEU A 142 -6.49 -2.23 -9.24
N HIS A 143 -7.61 -1.60 -8.86
CA HIS A 143 -7.77 -0.14 -8.94
C HIS A 143 -6.72 0.57 -8.08
N ARG A 144 -6.47 0.04 -6.88
CA ARG A 144 -5.41 0.53 -5.99
C ARG A 144 -4.02 0.39 -6.62
N ALA A 145 -3.70 -0.77 -7.18
CA ALA A 145 -2.41 -1.01 -7.82
C ALA A 145 -2.18 -0.12 -9.04
N LEU A 146 -3.20 0.07 -9.88
CA LEU A 146 -3.15 0.97 -11.03
C LEU A 146 -2.92 2.42 -10.61
N ALA A 147 -3.71 2.92 -9.65
CA ALA A 147 -3.55 4.27 -9.11
C ALA A 147 -2.13 4.53 -8.56
N ILE A 148 -1.57 3.55 -7.84
CA ILE A 148 -0.20 3.61 -7.31
C ILE A 148 0.82 3.73 -8.45
N VAL A 149 0.69 2.90 -9.49
CA VAL A 149 1.63 2.89 -10.62
C VAL A 149 1.48 4.14 -11.48
N ILE A 150 0.26 4.62 -11.69
CA ILE A 150 -0.03 5.87 -12.41
C ILE A 150 0.66 7.04 -11.72
N LEU A 151 0.40 7.23 -10.43
CA LEU A 151 1.03 8.30 -9.66
C LEU A 151 2.55 8.16 -9.65
N GLY A 152 3.08 6.94 -9.44
CA GLY A 152 4.52 6.71 -9.43
C GLY A 152 5.19 7.06 -10.76
N ARG A 153 4.55 6.72 -11.89
CA ARG A 153 5.05 7.04 -13.23
C ARG A 153 5.05 8.53 -13.49
N ILE A 154 3.99 9.24 -13.07
CA ILE A 154 3.92 10.71 -13.16
C ILE A 154 5.06 11.34 -12.34
N CYS A 155 5.31 10.86 -11.12
CA CYS A 155 6.43 11.34 -10.30
C CYS A 155 7.79 11.06 -10.96
N CYS A 156 7.97 9.92 -11.61
CA CYS A 156 9.23 9.59 -12.31
C CYS A 156 9.48 10.51 -13.51
N LEU A 157 8.45 10.80 -14.31
CA LEU A 157 8.57 11.64 -15.50
C LEU A 157 8.67 13.14 -15.19
N GLY A 158 8.13 13.57 -14.03
CA GLY A 158 7.99 15.00 -13.70
C GLY A 158 7.02 15.77 -14.61
N ASN A 159 6.48 15.13 -15.64
CA ASN A 159 5.52 15.68 -16.59
C ASN A 159 4.47 14.62 -16.95
N TRP A 160 3.20 14.93 -16.68
CA TRP A 160 2.07 14.02 -16.89
C TRP A 160 1.71 13.82 -18.35
N SER A 161 1.96 14.78 -19.25
CA SER A 161 1.60 14.68 -20.67
C SER A 161 2.32 13.53 -21.38
N GLN A 162 3.50 13.17 -20.90
CA GLN A 162 4.30 12.05 -21.42
C GLN A 162 3.82 10.69 -20.88
N ALA A 163 2.99 10.67 -19.84
CA ALA A 163 2.54 9.45 -19.19
C ALA A 163 1.31 8.83 -19.88
N ASP A 164 0.47 9.65 -20.52
CA ASP A 164 -0.81 9.21 -21.11
C ASP A 164 -0.65 8.10 -22.16
N GLU A 165 0.29 8.26 -23.09
CA GLU A 165 0.59 7.22 -24.10
C GLU A 165 1.06 5.91 -23.44
N SER A 166 1.89 6.00 -22.39
CA SER A 166 2.38 4.82 -21.68
C SER A 166 1.23 4.04 -21.04
N PHE A 167 0.21 4.74 -20.54
CA PHE A 167 -0.93 4.10 -19.90
C PHE A 167 -1.93 3.50 -20.89
N GLN A 168 -2.14 4.11 -22.05
CA GLN A 168 -2.98 3.53 -23.10
C GLN A 168 -2.39 2.22 -23.63
N LEU A 169 -1.08 2.21 -23.88
CA LEU A 169 -0.35 0.99 -24.28
C LEU A 169 -0.36 -0.07 -23.17
N LEU A 170 -0.26 0.33 -21.89
CA LEU A 170 -0.38 -0.60 -20.75
C LEU A 170 -1.78 -1.23 -20.70
N LYS A 171 -2.84 -0.43 -20.88
CA LYS A 171 -4.24 -0.91 -20.92
C LYS A 171 -4.43 -1.98 -21.98
N GLN A 172 -3.92 -1.75 -23.19
CA GLN A 172 -3.96 -2.73 -24.29
C GLN A 172 -3.14 -4.00 -23.98
N ARG A 173 -1.92 -3.84 -23.45
CA ARG A 173 -1.06 -4.99 -23.11
C ARG A 173 -1.64 -5.91 -22.04
N LEU A 174 -2.32 -5.34 -21.06
CA LEU A 174 -2.91 -6.08 -19.95
C LEU A 174 -4.37 -6.50 -20.21
N GLY A 175 -4.97 -6.07 -21.32
CA GLY A 175 -6.36 -6.38 -21.68
C GLY A 175 -7.38 -5.87 -20.66
N LEU A 176 -7.17 -4.66 -20.13
CA LEU A 176 -7.95 -4.10 -19.02
C LEU A 176 -9.16 -3.25 -19.47
N GLU A 177 -9.62 -3.38 -20.71
CA GLU A 177 -10.66 -2.47 -21.23
C GLU A 177 -12.01 -2.64 -20.53
N SER A 178 -12.30 -3.83 -20.00
CA SER A 178 -13.57 -4.10 -19.32
C SER A 178 -13.52 -3.69 -17.85
N GLU A 179 -12.39 -3.94 -17.20
CA GLU A 179 -12.11 -3.76 -15.78
C GLU A 179 -12.02 -2.29 -15.41
N LEU A 180 -11.59 -1.44 -16.36
CA LEU A 180 -11.39 -0.01 -16.12
C LEU A 180 -12.64 0.85 -16.23
N LYS A 181 -13.76 0.33 -16.74
CA LYS A 181 -14.98 1.12 -17.00
C LYS A 181 -15.56 1.76 -15.73
N ASP A 182 -15.50 1.05 -14.62
CA ASP A 182 -16.00 1.52 -13.32
C ASP A 182 -14.84 1.91 -12.35
N ALA A 183 -13.60 1.89 -12.84
CA ALA A 183 -12.42 2.14 -12.01
C ALA A 183 -12.10 3.62 -11.80
N GLU A 184 -12.72 4.53 -12.58
CA GLU A 184 -12.36 5.95 -12.63
C GLU A 184 -12.41 6.60 -11.23
N LEU A 185 -13.54 6.44 -10.53
CA LEU A 185 -13.76 7.04 -9.21
C LEU A 185 -12.77 6.48 -8.18
N ASP A 186 -12.55 5.17 -8.20
CA ASP A 186 -11.63 4.49 -7.29
C ASP A 186 -10.19 4.94 -7.50
N ILE A 187 -9.73 4.98 -8.75
CA ILE A 187 -8.38 5.43 -9.11
C ILE A 187 -8.18 6.88 -8.69
N LYS A 188 -9.13 7.78 -8.99
CA LYS A 188 -9.08 9.19 -8.56
C LYS A 188 -9.01 9.30 -7.04
N THR A 189 -9.78 8.50 -6.31
CA THR A 189 -9.81 8.51 -4.85
C THR A 189 -8.46 8.07 -4.27
N VAL A 190 -7.90 6.95 -4.76
CA VAL A 190 -6.58 6.46 -4.32
C VAL A 190 -5.48 7.48 -4.59
N ILE A 191 -5.43 8.06 -5.80
CA ILE A 191 -4.43 9.08 -6.15
C ILE A 191 -4.57 10.30 -5.23
N LYS A 192 -5.78 10.81 -5.00
CA LYS A 192 -6.01 11.94 -4.09
C LYS A 192 -5.53 11.64 -2.67
N CYS A 193 -5.87 10.47 -2.10
CA CYS A 193 -5.39 10.09 -0.76
C CYS A 193 -3.86 10.00 -0.70
N LEU A 194 -3.23 9.45 -1.74
CA LEU A 194 -1.77 9.36 -1.82
C LEU A 194 -1.12 10.73 -1.91
N CYS A 195 -1.58 11.61 -2.79
CA CYS A 195 -1.04 12.97 -2.92
C CYS A 195 -1.13 13.74 -1.60
N SER A 196 -2.24 13.67 -0.86
CA SER A 196 -2.36 14.30 0.46
C SER A 196 -1.37 13.70 1.47
N SER A 197 -1.18 12.39 1.45
CA SER A 197 -0.26 11.68 2.36
C SER A 197 1.21 11.97 2.04
N LEU A 198 1.54 12.07 0.75
CA LEU A 198 2.88 12.40 0.28
C LEU A 198 3.21 13.87 0.55
N ASN A 199 2.27 14.79 0.33
CA ASN A 199 2.42 16.20 0.69
C ASN A 199 2.69 16.38 2.20
N GLN A 200 1.92 15.70 3.07
CA GLN A 200 2.19 15.70 4.51
C GLN A 200 3.61 15.20 4.83
N THR A 201 4.08 14.19 4.11
CA THR A 201 5.43 13.64 4.30
C THR A 201 6.50 14.63 3.83
N GLN A 202 6.31 15.28 2.67
CA GLN A 202 7.19 16.31 2.12
C GLN A 202 7.32 17.50 3.08
N GLN A 203 6.20 18.02 3.58
CA GLN A 203 6.16 19.10 4.56
C GLN A 203 6.89 18.71 5.86
N TYR A 204 6.74 17.46 6.32
CA TYR A 204 7.48 16.94 7.48
C TYR A 204 8.99 16.81 7.21
N ILE A 205 9.40 16.39 6.02
CA ILE A 205 10.82 16.30 5.64
C ILE A 205 11.47 17.68 5.64
N LEU A 206 10.77 18.68 5.08
CA LEU A 206 11.27 20.05 4.96
C LEU A 206 11.34 20.75 6.33
N ASN A 207 10.33 20.56 7.20
CA ASN A 207 10.22 21.25 8.48
C ASN A 207 9.88 20.28 9.65
N PRO A 208 10.80 19.37 10.03
CA PRO A 208 10.49 18.28 10.97
C PRO A 208 10.25 18.74 12.42
N LYS A 209 10.71 19.94 12.80
CA LYS A 209 10.50 20.51 14.15
C LYS A 209 9.12 21.15 14.32
N GLU A 210 8.50 21.57 13.21
CA GLU A 210 7.26 22.36 13.22
C GLU A 210 6.06 21.54 12.76
N ARG A 211 6.29 20.39 12.13
CA ARG A 211 5.24 19.53 11.58
C ARG A 211 5.11 18.24 12.38
N THR A 212 3.87 17.80 12.55
CA THR A 212 3.59 16.47 13.09
C THR A 212 4.06 15.40 12.09
N PRO A 213 4.55 14.25 12.58
CA PRO A 213 4.89 13.15 11.69
C PRO A 213 3.62 12.64 10.99
N PRO A 214 3.74 12.15 9.74
CA PRO A 214 2.60 11.60 9.03
C PRO A 214 2.03 10.37 9.75
N ASN A 215 0.73 10.11 9.57
CA ASN A 215 0.05 8.95 10.16
C ASN A 215 0.65 7.60 9.71
N HIS A 216 1.34 7.59 8.57
CA HIS A 216 2.08 6.47 7.98
C HIS A 216 3.60 6.57 8.21
N LYS A 217 4.02 7.08 9.38
CA LYS A 217 5.43 7.22 9.77
C LYS A 217 6.22 5.92 9.63
N GLY A 218 5.66 4.77 9.98
CA GLY A 218 6.27 3.45 9.84
C GLY A 218 6.61 3.13 8.39
N ALA A 219 5.72 3.45 7.44
CA ALA A 219 6.01 3.32 6.01
C ALA A 219 7.14 4.27 5.60
N TYR A 220 7.07 5.54 5.99
CA TYR A 220 8.15 6.49 5.70
C TYR A 220 9.51 6.02 6.22
N LEU A 221 9.60 5.54 7.47
CA LEU A 221 10.85 5.05 8.05
C LEU A 221 11.37 3.80 7.34
N LYS A 222 10.48 2.86 6.96
CA LYS A 222 10.82 1.66 6.18
C LYS A 222 11.49 2.04 4.86
N TYR A 223 10.87 2.92 4.09
CA TYR A 223 11.33 3.27 2.73
C TYR A 223 12.37 4.39 2.68
N ASN A 224 12.66 5.06 3.80
CA ASN A 224 13.81 5.97 3.94
C ASN A 224 15.12 5.21 4.20
N ASN A 225 15.08 3.91 4.47
CA ASN A 225 16.28 3.10 4.71
C ASN A 225 17.07 2.85 3.41
N GLN A 226 18.38 2.61 3.54
CA GLN A 226 19.29 2.24 2.45
C GLN A 226 18.84 1.01 1.67
N ALA A 227 18.20 0.04 2.33
CA ALA A 227 17.66 -1.16 1.66
C ALA A 227 16.62 -0.81 0.56
N TYR A 228 16.00 0.37 0.63
CA TYR A 228 15.04 0.88 -0.35
C TYR A 228 15.56 2.13 -1.07
N ASN A 229 16.88 2.34 -1.09
CA ASN A 229 17.56 3.51 -1.67
C ASN A 229 17.03 4.86 -1.15
N GLY A 230 16.47 4.90 0.07
CA GLY A 230 15.86 6.11 0.60
C GLY A 230 14.73 6.66 -0.28
N ILE A 231 13.98 5.80 -0.98
CA ILE A 231 12.97 6.22 -1.97
C ILE A 231 11.94 7.20 -1.41
N ALA A 232 11.64 7.15 -0.11
CA ALA A 232 10.74 8.10 0.55
C ALA A 232 11.25 9.55 0.56
N ARG A 233 12.53 9.78 0.24
CA ARG A 233 13.20 11.08 0.13
C ARG A 233 13.86 11.29 -1.24
N CYS A 234 13.47 10.53 -2.26
CA CYS A 234 14.03 10.75 -3.59
C CYS A 234 13.64 12.14 -4.12
N GLU A 235 14.50 12.69 -4.98
CA GLU A 235 14.34 14.03 -5.54
C GLU A 235 12.99 14.21 -6.23
N GLN A 236 12.55 13.19 -6.97
CA GLN A 236 11.27 13.16 -7.67
C GLN A 236 10.08 13.40 -6.73
N LEU A 237 10.09 12.85 -5.51
CA LEU A 237 8.99 13.05 -4.56
C LEU A 237 9.13 14.37 -3.79
N ILE A 238 10.36 14.83 -3.54
CA ILE A 238 10.60 16.08 -2.80
C ILE A 238 10.28 17.31 -3.65
N GLN A 239 10.51 17.24 -4.96
CA GLN A 239 10.27 18.36 -5.88
C GLN A 239 8.86 18.35 -6.50
N PHE A 240 8.11 17.25 -6.38
CA PHE A 240 6.77 17.17 -6.94
C PHE A 240 5.79 18.08 -6.20
N ASP A 241 5.01 18.84 -6.95
CA ASP A 241 3.96 19.70 -6.41
C ASP A 241 2.64 18.92 -6.30
N PHE A 242 2.48 18.21 -5.19
CA PHE A 242 1.27 17.43 -4.92
C PHE A 242 0.02 18.31 -4.71
N GLU A 243 0.17 19.55 -4.23
CA GLU A 243 -0.96 20.46 -4.01
C GLU A 243 -1.52 20.95 -5.34
N PHE A 244 -0.63 21.41 -6.22
CA PHE A 244 -1.01 21.78 -7.58
C PHE A 244 -1.64 20.60 -8.32
N PHE A 245 -1.01 19.42 -8.27
CA PHE A 245 -1.52 18.23 -8.95
C PHE A 245 -2.93 17.83 -8.50
N GLN A 246 -3.26 18.00 -7.21
CA GLN A 246 -4.61 17.73 -6.69
C GLN A 246 -5.66 18.76 -7.15
N SER A 247 -5.26 20.02 -7.29
CA SER A 247 -6.14 21.12 -7.72
C SER A 247 -6.41 21.14 -9.23
N CYS A 248 -5.62 20.41 -10.01
CA CYS A 248 -5.69 20.46 -11.45
C CYS A 248 -6.76 19.51 -12.01
N ASP A 249 -7.62 20.00 -12.91
CA ASP A 249 -8.59 19.17 -13.66
C ASP A 249 -7.90 18.07 -14.50
N GLN A 250 -6.61 18.22 -14.75
CA GLN A 250 -5.81 17.30 -15.56
C GLN A 250 -5.70 15.89 -14.96
N LEU A 251 -5.75 15.73 -13.63
CA LEU A 251 -5.86 14.39 -13.04
C LEU A 251 -7.20 13.75 -13.40
N ASN A 252 -8.27 14.56 -13.43
CA ASN A 252 -9.59 14.08 -13.80
C ASN A 252 -9.60 13.65 -15.27
N ASP A 253 -9.01 14.44 -16.16
CA ASP A 253 -8.93 14.18 -17.59
C ASP A 253 -8.06 12.95 -17.90
N LEU A 254 -6.91 12.81 -17.25
CA LEU A 254 -6.00 11.67 -17.46
C LEU A 254 -6.67 10.34 -17.08
N VAL A 255 -7.28 10.27 -15.89
CA VAL A 255 -7.95 9.03 -15.45
C VAL A 255 -9.20 8.79 -16.30
N HIS A 256 -9.89 9.85 -16.73
CA HIS A 256 -11.01 9.72 -17.65
C HIS A 256 -10.57 9.14 -19.00
N HIS A 257 -9.48 9.66 -19.58
CA HIS A 257 -8.90 9.15 -20.81
C HIS A 257 -8.52 7.67 -20.67
N LEU A 258 -7.79 7.30 -19.60
CA LEU A 258 -7.45 5.91 -19.29
C LEU A 258 -8.70 5.00 -19.27
N CYS A 259 -9.77 5.41 -18.61
CA CYS A 259 -10.97 4.59 -18.42
C CYS A 259 -11.83 4.51 -19.69
N PHE A 260 -11.96 5.59 -20.46
CA PHE A 260 -13.01 5.71 -21.49
C PHE A 260 -12.53 5.82 -22.93
N THR A 261 -11.24 6.08 -23.21
CA THR A 261 -10.76 6.03 -24.60
C THR A 261 -10.32 4.63 -25.01
N SER A 262 -10.66 4.29 -26.25
CA SER A 262 -10.50 2.99 -26.92
C SER A 262 -9.30 2.99 -27.84
#